data_AF-A0A4Y2WKI9-F1
#
_entry.id   AF-A0A4Y2WKI9-F1
#
_cell.length_a   1.000
_cell.length_b   1.000
_cell.length_c   1.000
_cell.angle_alpha   90.00
_cell.angle_beta   90.00
_cell.angle_gamma   90.00
#
_symmetry.space_group_name_H-M   'P 1'
#
loop_
_entity.id
_entity.type
_entity.pdbx_description
1 polymer ?
#
loop_
_entity_poly.entity_id
_entity_poly.type
_entity_poly.pdbx_seq_one_letter_code
_entity_poly.pdbx_strand_id
1 'polypeptide(L)'
;MPLSSSSKQIISCGDLLNDRIEKITKELSNQGVTHVRRITIWRNGQLLNTKPLILTFSFEKLPEYIKAGHMRLSARTYIPNPLRCFNCQHFDHSKLSCRGTLTCSRCAEVGQDSTDCTAKEKCINCKGNHTSFSLLCLETGKRKNHN
;
A
#
# COMPACT_ATOMS: atom_id res chain seq x y z
N MET A 1 -19.34 5.43 -15.43
CA MET A 1 -18.23 6.35 -15.71
C MET A 1 -16.94 5.57 -15.44
N PRO A 2 -16.09 5.26 -16.42
CA PRO A 2 -14.85 4.57 -16.11
C PRO A 2 -13.93 5.57 -15.39
N LEU A 3 -13.48 5.20 -14.18
CA LEU A 3 -12.44 5.92 -13.47
C LEU A 3 -11.21 5.96 -14.36
N SER A 4 -10.61 7.13 -14.56
CA SER A 4 -9.30 7.22 -15.22
C SER A 4 -8.33 6.29 -14.48
N SER A 5 -7.79 5.30 -15.19
CA SER A 5 -6.79 4.38 -14.65
C SER A 5 -5.50 5.16 -14.46
N SER A 6 -5.40 5.89 -13.35
CA SER A 6 -4.16 6.56 -12.97
C SER A 6 -3.11 5.51 -12.59
N SER A 7 -2.11 5.36 -13.45
CA SER A 7 -0.98 4.47 -13.22
C SER A 7 -0.07 5.05 -12.13
N LYS A 8 0.40 4.20 -11.21
CA LYS A 8 1.22 4.62 -10.06
C LYS A 8 2.54 3.87 -10.03
N GLN A 9 3.61 4.59 -9.68
CA GLN A 9 4.92 3.99 -9.43
C GLN A 9 5.46 4.38 -8.06
N ILE A 10 6.40 3.59 -7.56
CA ILE A 10 7.16 3.87 -6.36
C ILE A 10 8.62 4.11 -6.73
N ILE A 11 9.18 5.19 -6.21
CA ILE A 11 10.62 5.50 -6.24
C ILE A 11 11.11 5.54 -4.80
N SER A 12 12.40 5.30 -4.57
CA SER A 12 13.03 5.45 -3.25
C SER A 12 14.23 6.38 -3.37
N CYS A 13 14.21 7.49 -2.63
CA CYS A 13 15.27 8.49 -2.67
C CYS A 13 15.48 9.12 -1.29
N GLY A 14 16.71 9.05 -0.77
CA GLY A 14 17.06 9.66 0.52
C GLY A 14 17.06 11.19 0.46
N ASP A 15 17.51 11.76 -0.65
CA ASP A 15 17.66 13.22 -0.79
C ASP A 15 16.30 13.94 -0.80
N LEU A 16 15.24 13.25 -1.24
CA LEU A 16 13.87 13.77 -1.24
C LEU A 16 13.12 13.52 0.08
N LEU A 17 13.78 13.01 1.12
CA LEU A 17 13.13 12.58 2.37
C LEU A 17 12.42 13.73 3.11
N ASN A 18 13.00 14.92 3.07
CA ASN A 18 12.49 16.09 3.79
C ASN A 18 11.99 17.21 2.86
N ASP A 19 12.08 17.01 1.55
CA ASP A 19 11.52 17.94 0.58
C ASP A 19 9.98 18.01 0.68
N ARG A 20 9.42 19.19 0.45
CA ARG A 20 7.96 19.38 0.39
C ARG A 20 7.38 18.67 -0.82
N ILE A 21 6.21 18.05 -0.67
CA ILE A 21 5.58 17.25 -1.75
C ILE A 21 5.22 18.12 -2.97
N GLU A 22 4.90 19.39 -2.76
CA GLU A 22 4.55 20.35 -3.81
C GLU A 22 5.77 20.67 -4.68
N LYS A 23 6.94 20.81 -4.05
CA LYS A 23 8.22 21.02 -4.75
C LYS A 23 8.55 19.82 -5.63
N ILE A 24 8.49 18.61 -5.05
CA ILE A 24 8.78 17.36 -5.79
C ILE A 24 7.78 17.19 -6.94
N THR A 25 6.49 17.43 -6.70
CA THR A 25 5.46 17.34 -7.74
C THR A 25 5.74 18.30 -8.89
N LYS A 26 6.12 19.55 -8.59
CA LYS A 26 6.47 20.55 -9.60
C LYS A 26 7.70 20.12 -10.42
N GLU A 27 8.76 19.66 -9.76
CA GLU A 27 10.00 19.22 -10.41
C GLU A 27 9.78 18.01 -11.34
N LEU A 28 8.90 17.08 -10.96
CA LEU A 28 8.62 15.86 -11.72
C LEU A 28 7.46 16.01 -12.72
N SER A 29 6.77 17.15 -12.72
CA SER A 29 5.59 17.39 -13.57
C SER A 29 5.89 17.29 -15.07
N ASN A 30 7.10 17.69 -15.49
CA ASN A 30 7.56 17.58 -16.88
C ASN A 30 7.73 16.13 -17.37
N GLN A 31 7.73 15.17 -16.44
CA GLN A 31 7.77 13.72 -16.72
C GLN A 31 6.39 13.09 -16.53
N GLY A 32 5.33 13.92 -16.46
CA GLY A 32 3.92 13.53 -16.36
C GLY A 32 3.47 13.03 -14.99
N VAL A 33 4.25 13.31 -13.94
CA VAL A 33 3.79 13.12 -12.56
C VAL A 33 2.72 14.17 -12.24
N THR A 34 1.53 13.73 -11.89
CA THR A 34 0.40 14.61 -11.50
C THR A 34 0.24 14.73 -9.99
N HIS A 35 0.71 13.73 -9.24
CA HIS A 35 0.59 13.70 -7.80
C HIS A 35 1.71 12.91 -7.15
N VAL A 36 2.25 13.42 -6.05
CA VAL A 36 3.25 12.75 -5.23
C VAL A 36 2.68 12.48 -3.84
N ARG A 37 2.70 11.22 -3.41
CA ARG A 37 2.30 10.81 -2.07
C ARG A 37 3.50 10.31 -1.28
N ARG A 38 3.74 10.94 -0.13
CA ARG A 38 4.77 10.51 0.81
C ARG A 38 4.27 9.34 1.66
N ILE A 39 5.11 8.30 1.80
CA ILE A 39 4.85 7.22 2.76
C ILE A 39 5.47 7.64 4.10
N THR A 40 4.67 7.57 5.15
CA THR A 40 5.07 7.85 6.53
C THR A 40 4.87 6.62 7.39
N ILE A 41 5.64 6.54 8.48
CA ILE A 41 5.54 5.47 9.47
C ILE A 41 5.38 6.09 10.86
N TRP A 42 4.59 5.45 11.71
CA TRP A 42 4.51 5.80 13.12
C TRP A 42 5.57 5.01 13.89
N ARG A 43 6.50 5.70 14.55
CA ARG A 43 7.51 5.08 15.43
C ARG A 43 7.74 5.98 16.64
N ASN A 44 7.77 5.38 17.83
CA ASN A 44 8.07 6.07 19.10
C ASN A 44 7.21 7.34 19.33
N GLY A 45 5.92 7.27 18.97
CA GLY A 45 4.99 8.40 19.14
C GLY A 45 5.15 9.52 18.12
N GLN A 46 5.96 9.34 17.07
CA GLN A 46 6.19 10.33 16.02
C GLN A 46 5.89 9.78 14.63
N LEU A 47 5.37 10.65 13.76
CA LEU A 47 5.18 10.38 12.35
C LEU A 47 6.47 10.70 11.58
N LEU A 48 7.12 9.68 11.04
CA LEU A 48 8.39 9.81 10.34
C LEU A 48 8.20 9.64 8.84
N ASN A 49 8.85 10.51 8.07
CA ASN A 49 8.96 10.35 6.63
C ASN A 49 9.81 9.12 6.30
N THR A 50 9.48 8.45 5.20
CA THR A 50 10.29 7.36 4.65
C THR A 50 10.86 7.73 3.29
N LYS A 51 11.91 7.02 2.87
CA LYS A 51 12.56 7.23 1.56
C LYS A 51 11.63 6.98 0.37
N PRO A 52 10.68 6.03 0.42
CA PRO A 52 9.80 5.77 -0.71
C PRO A 52 8.73 6.85 -0.92
N LEU A 53 8.54 7.22 -2.19
CA LEU A 53 7.49 8.12 -2.67
C LEU A 53 6.65 7.40 -3.72
N ILE A 54 5.34 7.61 -3.69
CA ILE A 54 4.43 7.12 -4.71
C ILE A 54 4.11 8.25 -5.67
N LEU A 55 4.35 8.01 -6.94
CA LEU A 55 4.08 8.92 -8.04
C LEU A 55 2.80 8.45 -8.75
N THR A 56 1.92 9.39 -9.05
CA THR A 56 0.75 9.18 -9.90
C THR A 56 1.01 9.81 -11.26
N PHE A 57 0.74 9.09 -12.34
CA PHE A 57 0.93 9.54 -13.72
C PHE A 57 -0.41 9.73 -14.43
N SER A 58 -0.44 10.62 -15.42
CA SER A 58 -1.60 10.83 -16.29
C SER A 58 -1.63 9.95 -17.55
N PHE A 59 -0.55 9.22 -17.84
CA PHE A 59 -0.43 8.37 -19.02
C PHE A 59 -0.33 6.89 -18.69
N GLU A 60 -0.69 6.04 -19.66
CA GLU A 60 -0.73 4.58 -19.49
C GLU A 60 0.67 3.95 -19.46
N LYS A 61 1.59 4.39 -20.32
CA LYS A 61 2.94 3.82 -20.42
C LYS A 61 3.89 4.43 -19.38
N LEU A 62 4.15 3.66 -18.33
CA LEU A 62 5.03 4.08 -17.23
C LEU A 62 6.52 4.02 -17.60
N PRO A 63 7.34 5.01 -17.19
CA PRO A 63 8.79 4.97 -17.40
C PRO A 63 9.48 4.02 -16.42
N GLU A 64 10.58 3.39 -16.83
CA GLU A 64 11.41 2.59 -15.92
C GLU A 64 12.23 3.46 -14.94
N TYR A 65 12.45 4.73 -15.29
CA TYR A 65 13.27 5.67 -14.53
C TYR A 65 12.66 7.07 -14.49
N ILE A 66 12.87 7.76 -13.38
CA ILE A 66 12.52 9.17 -13.19
C ILE A 66 13.78 9.97 -12.88
N LYS A 67 13.91 11.13 -13.50
CA LYS A 67 14.99 12.08 -13.24
C LYS A 67 14.55 13.07 -12.17
N ALA A 68 15.29 13.13 -11.07
CA ALA A 68 15.11 14.11 -10.00
C ALA A 68 16.43 14.85 -9.80
N GLY A 69 16.48 16.12 -10.22
CA GLY A 69 17.75 16.86 -10.34
C GLY A 69 18.75 16.12 -11.24
N HIS A 70 19.92 15.78 -10.70
CA HIS A 70 20.96 15.02 -11.41
C HIS A 70 20.84 13.49 -11.25
N MET A 71 19.88 13.01 -10.48
CA MET A 71 19.71 11.58 -10.19
C MET A 71 18.82 10.90 -11.21
N ARG A 72 19.10 9.62 -11.47
CA ARG A 72 18.24 8.70 -12.21
C ARG A 72 17.71 7.64 -11.25
N LEU A 73 16.43 7.73 -10.88
CA LEU A 73 15.78 6.86 -9.90
C LEU A 73 15.01 5.76 -10.61
N SER A 74 15.22 4.50 -10.22
CA SER A 74 14.38 3.39 -10.71
C SER A 74 12.95 3.56 -10.20
N ALA A 75 12.00 3.51 -11.13
CA ALA A 75 10.58 3.58 -10.85
C ALA A 75 9.96 2.20 -11.08
N ARG A 76 9.29 1.68 -10.04
CA ARG A 76 8.64 0.37 -10.09
C ARG A 76 7.14 0.55 -9.98
N THR A 77 6.34 -0.30 -10.61
CA THR A 77 4.88 -0.28 -10.46
C THR A 77 4.51 -0.33 -8.97
N TYR A 78 3.69 0.63 -8.54
CA TYR A 78 3.19 0.65 -7.17
C TYR A 78 2.02 -0.31 -7.05
N ILE A 79 2.18 -1.32 -6.20
CA ILE A 79 1.15 -2.31 -5.94
C ILE A 79 0.63 -2.07 -4.52
N PRO A 80 -0.58 -1.51 -4.37
CA PRO A 80 -1.13 -1.22 -3.05
C PRO A 80 -1.33 -2.51 -2.25
N ASN A 81 -1.25 -2.41 -0.93
CA ASN A 81 -1.69 -3.49 -0.06
C ASN A 81 -3.16 -3.80 -0.37
N PRO A 82 -3.55 -5.08 -0.45
CA PRO A 82 -4.93 -5.44 -0.74
C PRO A 82 -5.85 -4.85 0.33
N LEU A 83 -7.01 -4.37 -0.11
CA LEU A 83 -8.04 -3.91 0.79
C LEU A 83 -8.48 -5.09 1.66
N ARG A 84 -8.33 -4.96 2.99
CA ARG A 84 -8.81 -5.94 3.96
C ARG A 84 -10.10 -5.45 4.60
N CYS A 85 -11.10 -6.31 4.62
CA CYS A 85 -12.34 -6.06 5.33
C CYS A 85 -12.11 -6.17 6.85
N PHE A 86 -12.36 -5.11 7.62
CA PHE A 86 -12.20 -5.14 9.08
C PHE A 86 -13.31 -5.92 9.80
N ASN A 87 -14.33 -6.41 9.08
CA ASN A 87 -15.36 -7.29 9.64
C ASN A 87 -14.97 -8.76 9.49
N CYS A 88 -14.87 -9.26 8.26
CA CYS A 88 -14.60 -10.68 7.99
C CYS A 88 -13.12 -11.01 7.71
N GLN A 89 -12.23 -10.03 7.71
CA GLN A 89 -10.78 -10.18 7.51
C GLN A 89 -10.33 -10.68 6.12
N HIS A 90 -11.28 -10.95 5.22
CA HIS A 90 -10.99 -11.26 3.82
C HIS A 90 -10.48 -10.03 3.06
N PHE A 91 -9.71 -10.29 2.02
CA PHE A 91 -9.33 -9.26 1.07
C PHE A 91 -10.51 -8.89 0.13
N ASP A 92 -10.30 -7.87 -0.72
CA ASP A 92 -11.17 -7.39 -1.81
C ASP A 92 -12.24 -6.36 -1.48
N HIS A 93 -12.73 -6.29 -0.25
CA HIS A 93 -13.85 -5.41 0.05
C HIS A 93 -13.70 -4.67 1.37
N SER A 94 -14.44 -3.56 1.48
CA SER A 94 -14.50 -2.76 2.70
C SER A 94 -15.53 -3.34 3.68
N LYS A 95 -15.49 -2.88 4.94
CA LYS A 95 -16.51 -3.23 5.94
C LYS A 95 -17.93 -2.84 5.49
N LEU A 96 -18.08 -1.72 4.78
CA LEU A 96 -19.38 -1.21 4.33
C LEU A 96 -20.03 -2.12 3.28
N SER A 97 -19.23 -2.78 2.45
CA SER A 97 -19.70 -3.69 1.41
C SER A 97 -19.70 -5.16 1.87
N CYS A 98 -19.39 -5.41 3.14
CA CYS A 98 -19.23 -6.76 3.67
C CYS A 98 -20.59 -7.43 3.87
N ARG A 99 -20.68 -8.68 3.43
CA ARG A 99 -21.83 -9.59 3.69
C ARG A 99 -21.45 -10.76 4.60
N GLY A 100 -20.20 -10.78 5.08
CA GLY A 100 -19.67 -11.82 5.94
C GLY A 100 -19.91 -11.55 7.42
N THR A 101 -19.52 -12.50 8.25
CA THR A 101 -19.60 -12.43 9.70
C THR A 101 -18.35 -11.78 10.30
N LEU A 102 -18.50 -11.22 11.50
CA LEU A 102 -17.36 -10.74 12.29
C LEU A 102 -16.39 -11.89 12.50
N THR A 103 -15.12 -11.68 12.15
CA THR A 103 -14.08 -12.69 12.23
C THR A 103 -12.83 -12.11 12.89
N CYS A 104 -12.24 -12.88 13.80
CA CYS A 104 -11.08 -12.47 14.55
C CYS A 104 -9.87 -12.27 13.62
N SER A 105 -9.26 -11.09 13.68
CA SER A 105 -8.09 -10.78 12.86
C SER A 105 -6.83 -11.59 13.22
N ARG A 106 -6.79 -12.13 14.45
CA ARG A 106 -5.67 -12.93 14.99
C ARG A 106 -5.79 -14.41 14.66
N CYS A 107 -6.90 -15.05 14.99
CA CYS A 107 -7.07 -16.51 14.88
C CYS A 107 -8.04 -16.98 13.79
N ALA A 108 -8.68 -16.06 13.06
CA ALA A 108 -9.69 -16.34 12.03
C ALA A 108 -10.97 -17.05 12.52
N GLU A 109 -11.22 -17.08 13.84
CA GLU A 109 -12.48 -17.59 14.40
C GLU A 109 -13.63 -16.58 14.23
N VAL A 110 -14.82 -17.09 13.93
CA VAL A 110 -16.03 -16.31 13.68
C VAL A 110 -16.71 -15.91 14.99
N GLY A 111 -17.33 -14.73 15.03
CA GLY A 111 -18.17 -14.28 16.13
C GLY A 111 -17.46 -13.45 17.19
N GLN A 112 -16.16 -13.15 17.01
CA GLN A 112 -15.39 -12.32 17.95
C GLN A 112 -14.40 -11.41 17.23
N ASP A 113 -14.04 -10.30 17.87
CA ASP A 113 -12.94 -9.44 17.43
C ASP A 113 -11.59 -9.92 17.98
N SER A 114 -10.54 -9.11 17.83
CA SER A 114 -9.16 -9.46 18.22
C SER A 114 -8.63 -8.67 19.41
N THR A 115 -9.45 -7.90 20.11
CA THR A 115 -9.01 -7.00 21.20
C THR A 115 -8.38 -7.79 22.34
N ASP A 116 -9.02 -8.87 22.77
CA ASP A 116 -8.57 -9.71 23.89
C ASP A 116 -8.23 -11.14 23.44
N CYS A 117 -8.00 -11.34 22.14
CA CYS A 117 -7.71 -12.66 21.60
C CYS A 117 -6.25 -13.05 21.86
N THR A 118 -6.04 -14.10 22.65
CA THR A 118 -4.72 -14.70 22.94
C THR A 118 -4.45 -15.98 22.14
N ALA A 119 -5.43 -16.43 21.35
CA ALA A 119 -5.32 -17.65 20.55
C ALA A 119 -4.15 -17.61 19.55
N LYS A 120 -3.75 -18.80 19.09
CA LYS A 120 -2.68 -18.94 18.09
C LYS A 120 -3.04 -18.20 16.80
N GLU A 121 -2.05 -17.52 16.23
CA GLU A 121 -2.24 -16.74 15.03
C GLU A 121 -2.54 -17.63 13.82
N LYS A 122 -3.57 -17.26 13.08
CA LYS A 122 -4.01 -17.96 11.88
C LYS A 122 -4.63 -16.96 10.91
N CYS A 123 -4.12 -16.96 9.69
CA CYS A 123 -4.60 -16.08 8.64
C CYS A 123 -5.82 -16.69 7.94
N ILE A 124 -6.92 -15.94 7.84
CA ILE A 124 -8.12 -16.44 7.15
C ILE A 124 -7.88 -16.66 5.64
N ASN A 125 -7.00 -15.84 5.04
CA ASN A 125 -6.77 -15.78 3.60
C ASN A 125 -5.84 -16.89 3.09
N CYS A 126 -4.73 -17.17 3.78
CA CYS A 126 -3.74 -18.16 3.36
C CYS A 126 -3.59 -19.36 4.32
N LYS A 127 -4.33 -19.35 5.44
CA LYS A 127 -4.26 -20.35 6.52
C LYS A 127 -2.88 -20.48 7.19
N GLY A 128 -1.97 -19.53 6.97
CA GLY A 128 -0.64 -19.50 7.57
C GLY A 128 -0.64 -19.04 9.04
N ASN A 129 0.47 -19.32 9.73
CA ASN A 129 0.70 -18.99 11.15
C ASN A 129 1.09 -17.50 11.34
N HIS A 130 0.18 -16.59 11.01
CA HIS A 130 0.32 -15.16 11.22
C HIS A 130 -1.07 -14.50 11.23
N THR A 131 -1.17 -13.28 11.76
CA THR A 131 -2.42 -12.53 11.76
C THR A 131 -2.89 -12.13 10.35
N SER A 132 -4.19 -11.93 10.15
CA SER A 132 -4.76 -11.57 8.84
C SER A 132 -4.31 -10.19 8.31
N PHE A 133 -3.65 -9.36 9.13
CA PHE A 133 -3.03 -8.09 8.74
C PHE A 133 -1.51 -8.16 8.53
N SER A 134 -0.91 -9.34 8.66
CA SER A 134 0.53 -9.50 8.47
C SER A 134 0.93 -9.23 7.02
N LEU A 135 1.98 -8.42 6.85
CA LEU A 135 2.62 -8.17 5.56
C LEU A 135 3.32 -9.42 4.99
N LEU A 136 3.49 -10.46 5.80
CA LEU A 136 4.08 -11.75 5.41
C LEU A 136 3.07 -12.67 4.71
N CYS A 137 1.78 -12.31 4.69
CA CYS A 137 0.77 -13.11 4.01
C CYS A 137 1.03 -13.11 2.50
N LEU A 138 1.47 -14.25 1.94
CA LEU A 138 1.81 -14.41 0.52
C LEU A 138 0.65 -14.03 -0.43
N GLU A 139 -0.60 -14.09 0.04
CA GLU A 139 -1.77 -13.65 -0.73
C GLU A 139 -1.76 -12.14 -1.00
N THR A 140 -1.12 -11.34 -0.12
CA THR A 140 -0.82 -9.92 -0.38
C THR A 140 0.21 -9.75 -1.51
N GLY A 141 1.04 -10.78 -1.74
CA GLY A 141 2.05 -10.85 -2.80
C GLY A 141 1.53 -11.42 -4.12
N LYS A 142 0.52 -12.30 -4.13
CA LYS A 142 0.00 -12.90 -5.38
C LYS A 142 -0.63 -11.89 -6.34
N ARG A 143 -1.20 -10.79 -5.83
CA ARG A 143 -1.65 -9.66 -6.66
C ARG A 143 -0.50 -8.85 -7.28
N LYS A 144 0.75 -9.11 -6.88
CA LYS A 144 1.93 -8.44 -7.44
C LYS A 144 2.43 -9.07 -8.75
N ASN A 145 1.99 -10.29 -9.08
CA ASN A 145 2.46 -11.09 -10.22
C ASN A 145 1.37 -11.29 -11.31
N HIS A 146 0.28 -10.53 -11.27
CA HIS A 146 -0.71 -10.46 -12.34
C HIS A 146 -0.81 -9.01 -12.83
N ASN A 147 0.26 -8.57 -13.50
CA ASN A 147 0.26 -7.48 -14.47
C ASN A 147 1.59 -7.51 -15.24
#